data_AF-A0A832FQL5-F1
#
_entry.id   AF-A0A832FQL5-F1
#
_cell.length_a   1.000
_cell.length_b   1.000
_cell.length_c   1.000
_cell.angle_alpha   90.00
_cell.angle_beta   90.00
_cell.angle_gamma   90.00
#
_symmetry.space_group_name_H-M   'P 1'
#
loop_
_entity.id
_entity.type
_entity.pdbx_description
1 polymer ?
#
loop_
_entity_poly.entity_id
_entity_poly.type
_entity_poly.pdbx_seq_one_letter_code
_entity_poly.pdbx_strand_id
1 'polypeptide(L)'
;MFITLVLGLLAGSLVLLLARILERGPGGRFKRARYEAGNPPSGEAKARLPFQYYGYVLLYLSVEPLMVLFFLTTYYDKPALSAALAALALLPAVVWGALAADELERWRL
;
A
#
# COMPACT_ATOMS: atom_id res chain seq x y z
N MET A 1 9.84 -10.75 -19.45
CA MET A 1 9.20 -10.65 -18.12
C MET A 1 9.65 -11.76 -17.17
N PHE A 2 9.51 -13.04 -17.52
CA PHE A 2 9.91 -14.16 -16.64
C PHE A 2 11.39 -14.12 -16.22
N ILE A 3 12.32 -14.00 -17.19
CA ILE A 3 13.76 -13.92 -16.90
C ILE A 3 14.07 -12.73 -15.99
N THR A 4 13.49 -11.56 -16.26
CA THR A 4 13.66 -10.34 -15.45
C THR A 4 13.19 -10.55 -14.01
N LEU A 5 12.04 -11.19 -13.81
CA LEU A 5 11.51 -11.51 -12.49
C LEU A 5 12.43 -12.46 -11.73
N VAL A 6 12.88 -13.54 -12.39
CA VAL A 6 13.82 -14.50 -11.80
C VAL A 6 15.13 -13.83 -11.41
N LEU A 7 15.71 -13.02 -12.29
CA LEU A 7 16.93 -12.27 -11.99
C LEU A 7 16.75 -11.29 -10.83
N GLY A 8 15.63 -10.58 -10.77
CA GLY A 8 15.33 -9.65 -9.68
C GLY A 8 15.20 -10.35 -8.32
N LEU A 9 14.49 -11.48 -8.27
CA LEU A 9 14.35 -12.29 -7.06
C LEU A 9 15.69 -12.92 -6.64
N LEU A 10 16.48 -13.43 -7.58
CA LEU A 10 17.81 -13.99 -7.30
C LEU A 10 18.76 -12.93 -6.78
N ALA A 11 18.82 -11.75 -7.42
CA ALA A 11 19.67 -10.66 -6.97
C ALA A 11 19.28 -10.17 -5.56
N GLY A 12 17.99 -9.96 -5.30
CA GLY A 12 17.51 -9.57 -3.97
C GLY A 12 17.81 -10.63 -2.90
N SER A 13 17.62 -11.91 -3.22
CA SER A 13 17.93 -13.02 -2.32
C SER A 13 19.43 -13.13 -2.04
N LEU A 14 20.28 -12.91 -3.05
CA LEU A 14 21.74 -12.90 -2.89
C LEU A 14 22.19 -11.77 -1.98
N VAL A 15 21.62 -10.56 -2.12
CA VAL A 15 21.92 -9.42 -1.23
C VAL A 15 21.55 -9.75 0.21
N LEU A 16 20.37 -10.34 0.43
CA LEU A 16 19.97 -10.78 1.78
C LEU A 16 20.90 -11.84 2.34
N LEU A 17 21.34 -12.81 1.53
CA LEU A 17 22.27 -13.86 1.94
C LEU A 17 23.64 -13.28 2.30
N LEU A 18 24.18 -12.39 1.48
CA LEU A 18 25.42 -11.68 1.77
C LEU A 18 25.29 -10.86 3.07
N ALA A 19 24.20 -10.12 3.27
CA ALA A 19 23.96 -9.36 4.50
C ALA A 19 23.86 -10.25 5.77
N ARG A 20 23.60 -11.55 5.61
CA ARG A 20 23.57 -12.52 6.73
C ARG A 20 24.94 -13.14 7.00
N ILE A 21 25.75 -13.35 5.97
CA ILE A 21 27.08 -13.98 6.08
C ILE A 21 28.15 -12.96 6.47
N LEU A 22 28.07 -11.74 5.94
CA LEU A 22 29.04 -10.68 6.25
C LEU A 22 28.96 -10.30 7.74
N GLU A 23 30.12 -9.95 8.28
CA GLU A 23 30.28 -9.65 9.70
C GLU A 23 29.37 -8.50 10.14
N ARG A 24 28.61 -8.74 11.20
CA ARG A 24 27.77 -7.70 11.81
C ARG A 24 28.64 -6.88 12.75
N GLY A 25 28.70 -5.56 12.53
CA GLY A 25 29.44 -4.67 13.43
C GLY A 25 29.00 -4.79 14.91
N PRO A 26 29.74 -4.17 15.85
CA PRO A 26 29.75 -4.50 17.28
C PRO A 26 28.36 -4.63 17.93
N GLY A 27 28.15 -5.66 18.74
CA GLY A 27 26.87 -6.00 19.36
C GLY A 27 26.61 -5.27 20.69
N GLY A 28 26.33 -3.97 20.66
CA GLY A 28 25.98 -3.19 21.86
C GLY A 28 24.54 -3.40 22.35
N ARG A 29 24.31 -3.26 23.66
CA ARG A 29 22.97 -3.40 24.30
C ARG A 29 21.90 -2.52 23.64
N PHE A 30 22.24 -1.28 23.31
CA PHE A 30 21.32 -0.33 22.68
C PHE A 30 21.27 -0.42 21.15
N LYS A 31 22.21 -1.12 20.51
CA LYS A 31 22.25 -1.25 19.04
C LYS A 31 21.10 -2.08 18.48
N ARG A 32 20.57 -2.98 19.32
CA ARG A 32 19.42 -3.85 18.99
C ARG A 32 18.14 -3.44 19.72
N ALA A 33 18.20 -2.39 20.53
CA ALA A 33 17.04 -1.83 21.20
C ALA A 33 16.25 -0.94 20.23
N ARG A 34 14.96 -0.73 20.52
CA ARG A 34 14.15 0.25 19.77
C ARG A 34 14.75 1.64 19.93
N TYR A 35 14.75 2.40 18.84
CA TYR A 35 15.14 3.80 18.86
C TYR A 35 14.06 4.65 19.57
N GLU A 36 14.42 5.30 20.67
CA GLU A 36 13.58 6.25 21.42
C GLU A 36 14.34 7.55 21.72
N ALA A 37 14.95 8.15 20.69
CA ALA A 37 15.70 9.39 20.81
C ALA A 37 16.79 9.37 21.91
N GLY A 38 17.40 8.20 22.15
CA GLY A 38 18.46 7.99 23.15
C GLY A 38 17.97 7.48 24.51
N ASN A 39 16.65 7.43 24.74
CA ASN A 39 16.09 6.87 25.98
C ASN A 39 16.05 5.34 25.94
N PRO A 40 16.13 4.66 27.11
CA PRO A 40 15.81 3.24 27.21
C PRO A 40 14.38 2.99 26.76
N PRO A 41 14.13 1.96 25.93
CA PRO A 41 12.82 1.77 25.38
C PRO A 41 11.79 1.43 26.46
N SER A 42 10.64 2.11 26.43
CA SER A 42 9.59 1.98 27.45
C SER A 42 8.19 1.91 26.85
N GLY A 43 7.25 1.28 27.57
CA GLY A 43 5.86 1.15 27.14
C GLY A 43 5.62 0.22 25.94
N GLU A 44 4.35 0.10 25.53
CA GLU A 44 3.96 -0.73 24.40
C GLU A 44 4.36 -0.11 23.06
N ALA A 45 4.88 -0.93 22.14
CA ALA A 45 5.32 -0.48 20.83
C ALA A 45 4.21 -0.32 19.79
N LYS A 46 3.07 -0.97 20.03
CA LYS A 46 1.97 -1.02 19.07
C LYS A 46 0.81 -0.21 19.61
N ALA A 47 0.88 1.11 19.42
CA ALA A 47 -0.26 1.97 19.65
C ALA A 47 -1.22 1.90 18.45
N ARG A 48 -2.52 2.06 18.71
CA ARG A 48 -3.48 2.36 17.64
C ARG A 48 -3.15 3.73 17.10
N LEU A 49 -2.61 3.79 15.89
CA LEU A 49 -2.36 5.06 15.23
C LEU A 49 -3.66 5.49 14.54
N PRO A 50 -4.19 6.69 14.82
CA PRO A 50 -5.32 7.21 14.05
C PRO A 50 -4.87 7.34 12.59
N PHE A 51 -5.51 6.58 11.71
CA PHE A 51 -5.18 6.61 10.29
C PHE A 51 -6.02 7.69 9.62
N GLN A 52 -5.56 8.93 9.75
CA GLN A 52 -6.26 10.13 9.24
C GLN A 52 -6.58 10.01 7.74
N TYR A 53 -5.82 9.21 7.00
CA TYR A 53 -5.99 8.99 5.56
C TYR A 53 -6.79 7.73 5.20
N TYR A 54 -7.51 7.13 6.15
CA TYR A 54 -8.25 5.88 5.87
C TYR A 54 -9.36 6.07 4.83
N GLY A 55 -10.08 7.19 4.91
CA GLY A 55 -11.07 7.55 3.88
C GLY A 55 -10.46 7.65 2.47
N TYR A 56 -9.23 8.15 2.33
CA TYR A 56 -8.53 8.18 1.05
C TYR A 56 -8.14 6.80 0.53
N VAL A 57 -7.85 5.85 1.43
CA VAL A 57 -7.64 4.44 1.03
C VAL A 57 -8.93 3.85 0.48
N LEU A 58 -10.08 4.11 1.10
CA LEU A 58 -11.38 3.67 0.61
C LEU A 58 -11.72 4.30 -0.74
N LEU A 59 -11.45 5.60 -0.92
CA LEU A 59 -11.58 6.27 -2.22
C LEU A 59 -10.69 5.60 -3.28
N TYR A 60 -9.42 5.34 -2.99
CA TYR A 60 -8.53 4.63 -3.90
C TYR A 60 -9.11 3.27 -4.32
N LEU A 61 -9.57 2.49 -3.35
CA LEU A 61 -10.17 1.17 -3.58
C LEU A 61 -11.48 1.24 -4.38
N SER A 62 -12.21 2.35 -4.32
CA SER A 62 -13.40 2.56 -5.15
C SER A 62 -13.06 2.92 -6.61
N VAL A 63 -11.93 3.60 -6.83
CA VAL A 63 -11.48 4.07 -8.15
C VAL A 63 -10.65 3.00 -8.89
N GLU A 64 -9.85 2.22 -8.18
CA GLU A 64 -8.97 1.21 -8.80
C GLU A 64 -9.73 0.23 -9.73
N PRO A 65 -10.87 -0.37 -9.33
CA PRO A 65 -11.62 -1.26 -10.22
C PRO A 65 -12.11 -0.55 -11.48
N LEU A 66 -12.47 0.74 -11.37
CA LEU A 66 -12.90 1.54 -12.52
C LEU A 66 -11.77 1.73 -13.53
N MET A 67 -10.56 2.01 -13.05
CA MET A 67 -9.38 2.12 -13.91
C MET A 67 -9.05 0.80 -14.61
N VAL A 68 -9.16 -0.33 -13.90
CA VAL A 68 -8.99 -1.67 -14.49
C VAL A 68 -10.05 -1.90 -15.59
N LEU A 69 -11.32 -1.58 -15.32
CA LEU A 69 -12.37 -1.73 -16.33
C LEU A 69 -12.13 -0.82 -17.53
N PHE A 70 -11.74 0.44 -17.34
CA PHE A 70 -11.39 1.33 -18.45
C PHE A 70 -10.29 0.74 -19.33
N PHE A 71 -9.23 0.19 -18.73
CA PHE A 71 -8.20 -0.51 -19.49
C PHE A 71 -8.77 -1.70 -20.27
N LEU A 72 -9.56 -2.55 -19.64
CA LEU A 72 -10.14 -3.74 -20.28
C LEU A 72 -11.13 -3.39 -21.41
N THR A 73 -11.91 -2.33 -21.25
CA THR A 73 -12.92 -1.93 -22.24
C THR A 73 -12.31 -1.53 -23.59
N THR A 74 -11.02 -1.17 -23.64
CA THR A 74 -10.31 -0.88 -24.90
C THR A 74 -10.21 -2.10 -25.83
N TYR A 75 -10.41 -3.32 -25.31
CA TYR A 75 -10.36 -4.56 -26.07
C TYR A 75 -11.74 -5.06 -26.56
N TYR A 76 -12.82 -4.29 -26.35
CA TYR A 76 -14.19 -4.66 -26.74
C TYR A 76 -14.64 -3.93 -28.01
N ASP A 77 -15.64 -4.49 -28.70
CA ASP A 77 -16.18 -3.94 -29.96
C ASP A 77 -16.72 -2.50 -29.85
N LYS A 78 -17.21 -2.11 -28.67
CA LYS A 78 -17.76 -0.77 -28.39
C LYS A 78 -17.09 -0.14 -27.17
N PRO A 79 -15.80 0.24 -27.25
CA PRO A 79 -15.00 0.59 -26.08
C PRO A 79 -15.59 1.77 -25.31
N ALA A 80 -16.09 2.80 -26.00
CA ALA A 80 -16.73 3.96 -25.38
C ALA A 80 -18.02 3.60 -24.62
N LEU A 81 -18.87 2.74 -25.20
CA LEU A 81 -20.11 2.30 -24.55
C LEU A 81 -19.78 1.42 -23.33
N SER A 82 -18.86 0.48 -23.47
CA SER A 82 -18.45 -0.40 -22.38
C SER A 82 -17.80 0.38 -21.23
N ALA A 83 -16.98 1.39 -21.54
CA ALA A 83 -16.41 2.30 -20.55
C ALA A 83 -17.50 3.12 -19.83
N ALA A 84 -18.48 3.65 -20.58
CA ALA A 84 -19.60 4.39 -19.99
C ALA A 84 -20.44 3.51 -19.04
N LEU A 85 -20.70 2.25 -19.41
CA LEU A 85 -21.42 1.29 -18.55
C LEU A 85 -20.60 0.92 -17.31
N ALA A 86 -19.29 0.72 -17.44
CA ALA A 86 -18.40 0.46 -16.31
C ALA A 86 -18.35 1.67 -15.34
N ALA A 87 -18.26 2.88 -15.87
CA ALA A 87 -18.34 4.11 -15.09
C ALA A 87 -19.68 4.20 -14.37
N LEU A 88 -20.80 3.98 -15.07
CA LEU A 88 -22.13 4.02 -14.47
C LEU A 88 -22.29 2.99 -13.34
N ALA A 89 -21.78 1.77 -13.52
CA ALA A 89 -21.87 0.69 -12.53
C ALA A 89 -21.07 1.00 -11.26
N LEU A 90 -19.90 1.63 -11.39
CA LEU A 90 -19.01 1.93 -10.25
C LEU A 90 -19.15 3.35 -9.71
N LEU A 91 -19.86 4.23 -10.40
CA LEU A 91 -20.09 5.62 -9.98
C LEU A 91 -20.61 5.73 -8.55
N PRO A 92 -21.58 4.90 -8.08
CA PRO A 92 -22.05 4.99 -6.70
C PRO A 92 -20.94 4.72 -5.67
N ALA A 93 -20.06 3.75 -5.95
CA ALA A 93 -18.95 3.41 -5.08
C ALA A 93 -17.90 4.53 -5.04
N VAL A 94 -17.58 5.11 -6.20
CA VAL A 94 -16.63 6.24 -6.30
C VAL A 94 -17.17 7.49 -5.61
N VAL A 95 -18.44 7.81 -5.82
CA VAL A 95 -19.10 8.94 -5.14
C VAL A 95 -19.10 8.73 -3.64
N TRP A 96 -19.47 7.53 -3.18
CA TRP A 96 -19.44 7.22 -1.76
C TRP A 96 -18.02 7.30 -1.18
N GLY A 97 -17.02 6.77 -1.89
CA GLY A 97 -15.62 6.85 -1.47
C GLY A 97 -15.12 8.28 -1.37
N ALA A 98 -15.53 9.16 -2.29
CA ALA A 98 -15.18 10.58 -2.26
C ALA A 98 -15.80 11.30 -1.07
N LEU A 99 -17.09 11.05 -0.80
CA LEU A 99 -17.77 11.63 0.37
C LEU A 99 -17.17 11.11 1.68
N ALA A 100 -16.87 9.82 1.76
CA ALA A 100 -16.28 9.21 2.95
C ALA A 100 -14.82 9.66 3.21
N ALA A 101 -14.10 10.10 2.17
CA ALA A 101 -12.74 10.59 2.30
C ALA A 101 -12.65 11.90 3.11
N ASP A 102 -13.66 12.75 3.01
CA ASP A 102 -13.70 14.04 3.70
C ASP A 102 -14.11 13.92 5.19
N GLU A 103 -14.66 12.78 5.62
CA GLU A 103 -15.09 12.52 7.00
C GLU A 103 -13.92 12.18 7.94
N LEU A 104 -12.94 13.07 8.09
CA LEU A 104 -11.73 12.83 8.92
C LEU A 104 -12.05 12.45 10.37
N GLU A 105 -13.11 12.99 10.95
CA GLU A 105 -13.53 12.69 12.33
C GLU A 105 -13.96 11.23 12.51
N ARG A 106 -14.53 10.61 11.47
CA ARG A 106 -14.94 9.21 11.48
C ARG A 106 -13.75 8.25 11.56
N TRP A 107 -12.59 8.70 11.09
CA TRP A 107 -11.36 7.91 10.99
C TRP A 107 -10.35 8.23 12.11
N ARG A 108 -10.68 9.20 12.96
CA ARG A 108 -9.95 9.48 14.20
C ARG A 108 -10.44 8.53 15.29
N LEU A 109 -9.56 7.58 15.66
CA LEU A 109 -9.72 6.76 16.86
C LEU A 109 -9.49 7.58 18.13
#